data_AF-A0A084EMC3-F1
#
_entry.id   AF-A0A084EMC3-F1
#
_cell.length_a   1.000
_cell.length_b   1.000
_cell.length_c   1.000
_cell.angle_alpha   90.00
_cell.angle_beta   90.00
_cell.angle_gamma   90.00
#
_symmetry.space_group_name_H-M   'P 1'
#
loop_
_entity.id
_entity.type
_entity.pdbx_description
1 polymer ?
#
loop_
_entity_poly.entity_id
_entity_poly.type
_entity_poly.pdbx_seq_one_letter_code
_entity_poly.pdbx_strand_id
1 'polypeptide(L)'
;MILIEPIRNGKYIKDGAYWLAIQIWAANNLKIDDTIVFPSIADPHVQMGYFQNPEVEVNFKYLKENNLEIVRRATGGGTIYIDSNSVNICYLIPYKKGTEILGNYAKFYEPTIKILKELGAKNITQSGKNDLTIDGRKVSGAAMMLLDDVIYGGNSLLYNVDYDAMTQVLNPNRKKIEAKGVKSVSQRVAALSQYLDEPYRNLDIFEFKDLMIKKIFNVDDLKDVKRYVITDKDWEQVDELIKTKYKNWEWTYGLSPRYEYNRDARLSIGTINFSLAIENQRISKIKISGDFFAKKDLQELEKSLIGTKMIYEDLVKAFSDADLQSYFFTEVKPEEVAKIILDEE
;
A
#
# COMPACT_ATOMS: atom_id res chain seq x y z
N MET A 1 13.91 4.45 18.74
CA MET A 1 13.63 3.67 17.52
C MET A 1 14.42 2.38 17.52
N ILE A 2 13.89 1.33 16.91
CA ILE A 2 14.54 0.02 16.75
C ILE A 2 14.54 -0.35 15.27
N LEU A 3 15.67 -0.84 14.77
CA LEU A 3 15.79 -1.36 13.41
C LEU A 3 15.57 -2.87 13.38
N ILE A 4 14.72 -3.35 12.46
CA ILE A 4 14.60 -4.76 12.11
C ILE A 4 14.89 -4.89 10.61
N GLU A 5 15.92 -5.66 10.29
CA GLU A 5 16.32 -5.93 8.90
C GLU A 5 15.92 -7.37 8.52
N PRO A 6 15.56 -7.63 7.24
CA PRO A 6 15.19 -8.96 6.79
C PRO A 6 16.45 -9.82 6.58
N ILE A 7 17.15 -10.16 7.67
CA ILE A 7 18.39 -10.93 7.63
C ILE A 7 18.18 -12.26 8.36
N ARG A 8 18.35 -13.38 7.64
CA ARG A 8 18.29 -14.74 8.18
C ARG A 8 19.62 -15.44 7.95
N ASN A 9 20.24 -15.98 9.00
CA ASN A 9 21.53 -16.69 8.91
C ASN A 9 22.62 -15.87 8.19
N GLY A 10 22.68 -14.56 8.46
CA GLY A 10 23.61 -13.63 7.84
C GLY A 10 23.32 -13.27 6.38
N LYS A 11 22.21 -13.73 5.81
CA LYS A 11 21.80 -13.43 4.43
C LYS A 11 20.64 -12.45 4.40
N TYR A 12 20.75 -11.42 3.57
CA TYR A 12 19.67 -10.47 3.31
C TYR A 12 18.59 -11.13 2.45
N ILE A 13 17.35 -11.13 2.94
CA ILE A 13 16.19 -11.69 2.26
C ILE A 13 15.53 -10.58 1.44
N LYS A 14 15.54 -10.75 0.12
CA LYS A 14 14.95 -9.81 -0.83
C LYS A 14 13.49 -10.14 -1.22
N ASP A 15 12.94 -11.23 -0.70
CA ASP A 15 11.57 -11.61 -0.99
C ASP A 15 10.57 -10.65 -0.33
N GLY A 16 9.75 -9.99 -1.16
CA GLY A 16 8.77 -9.00 -0.72
C GLY A 16 7.69 -9.57 0.22
N ALA A 17 7.34 -10.85 0.08
CA ALA A 17 6.40 -11.52 0.97
C ALA A 17 6.98 -11.67 2.38
N TYR A 18 8.25 -12.09 2.47
CA TYR A 18 8.97 -12.18 3.76
C TYR A 18 9.09 -10.82 4.43
N TRP A 19 9.42 -9.77 3.66
CA TRP A 19 9.50 -8.42 4.21
C TRP A 19 8.19 -7.97 4.87
N LEU A 20 7.04 -8.21 4.23
CA LEU A 20 5.74 -7.88 4.82
C LEU A 20 5.36 -8.80 6.00
N ALA A 21 5.71 -10.09 5.92
CA ALA A 21 5.47 -11.05 7.00
C ALA A 21 6.19 -10.66 8.29
N ILE A 22 7.46 -10.24 8.20
CA ILE A 22 8.25 -9.76 9.34
C ILE A 22 7.57 -8.58 10.03
N GLN A 23 6.99 -7.65 9.25
CA GLN A 23 6.34 -6.46 9.80
C GLN A 23 5.08 -6.82 10.59
N ILE A 24 4.22 -7.68 10.04
CA ILE A 24 3.01 -8.12 10.74
C ILE A 24 3.34 -9.04 11.92
N TRP A 25 4.34 -9.91 11.77
CA TRP A 25 4.85 -10.69 12.88
C TRP A 25 5.29 -9.76 14.03
N ALA A 26 6.11 -8.75 13.74
CA ALA A 26 6.59 -7.81 14.74
C ALA A 26 5.44 -7.04 15.40
N ALA A 27 4.46 -6.56 14.63
CA ALA A 27 3.31 -5.84 15.19
C ALA A 27 2.49 -6.71 16.17
N ASN A 28 2.35 -8.00 15.85
CA ASN A 28 1.55 -8.91 16.67
C ASN A 28 2.32 -9.39 17.91
N ASN A 29 3.65 -9.55 17.82
CA ASN A 29 4.45 -10.25 18.83
C ASN A 29 5.42 -9.35 19.61
N LEU A 30 6.03 -8.37 18.96
CA LEU A 30 6.97 -7.44 19.58
C LEU A 30 6.20 -6.27 20.18
N LYS A 31 5.65 -6.46 21.39
CA LYS A 31 4.99 -5.41 22.18
C LYS A 31 6.00 -4.39 22.71
N ILE A 32 6.65 -3.68 21.80
CA ILE A 32 7.71 -2.71 22.07
C ILE A 32 7.09 -1.30 22.07
N ASP A 33 7.30 -0.56 23.16
CA ASP A 33 6.86 0.84 23.27
C ASP A 33 7.86 1.83 22.63
N ASP A 34 8.25 1.59 21.39
CA ASP A 34 9.15 2.44 20.59
C ASP A 34 8.86 2.21 19.10
N THR A 35 9.18 3.17 18.25
CA THR A 35 8.99 3.02 16.80
C THR A 35 9.96 1.99 16.24
N ILE A 36 9.44 1.00 15.52
CA ILE A 36 10.24 -0.02 14.82
C ILE A 36 10.29 0.34 13.33
N VAL A 37 11.48 0.26 12.72
CA VAL A 37 11.75 0.61 11.32
C VAL A 37 12.19 -0.63 10.55
N PHE A 38 11.61 -0.84 9.37
CA PHE A 38 11.82 -2.00 8.50
C PHE A 38 12.23 -1.56 7.09
N PRO A 39 13.51 -1.28 6.82
CA PRO A 39 13.99 -1.00 5.48
C PRO A 39 14.07 -2.28 4.64
N SER A 40 13.73 -2.19 3.35
CA SER A 40 13.86 -3.28 2.41
C SER A 40 14.26 -2.84 1.02
N ILE A 41 15.14 -3.64 0.44
CA ILE A 41 15.40 -3.74 -0.99
C ILE A 41 14.84 -5.10 -1.40
N ALA A 42 13.87 -5.11 -2.29
CA ALA A 42 13.19 -6.35 -2.67
C ALA A 42 13.51 -6.76 -4.11
N ASP A 43 13.36 -8.04 -4.39
CA ASP A 43 13.34 -8.56 -5.75
C ASP A 43 12.08 -8.05 -6.49
N PRO A 44 12.11 -7.95 -7.83
CA PRO A 44 10.96 -7.53 -8.64
C PRO A 44 9.66 -8.27 -8.30
N HIS A 45 8.63 -7.53 -7.89
CA HIS A 45 7.29 -8.07 -7.66
C HIS A 45 6.22 -6.98 -7.73
N VAL A 46 4.96 -7.40 -7.81
CA VAL A 46 3.81 -6.52 -7.66
C VAL A 46 3.37 -6.52 -6.20
N GLN A 47 3.31 -5.35 -5.57
CA GLN A 47 2.73 -5.20 -4.25
C GLN A 47 1.33 -4.58 -4.34
N MET A 48 0.32 -5.38 -4.03
CA MET A 48 -1.09 -5.02 -4.15
C MET A 48 -1.68 -4.60 -2.81
N GLY A 49 -2.53 -3.57 -2.81
CA GLY A 49 -3.24 -3.12 -1.61
C GLY A 49 -4.29 -4.11 -1.12
N TYR A 50 -4.64 -4.07 0.16
CA TYR A 50 -5.54 -5.04 0.80
C TYR A 50 -6.89 -5.16 0.09
N PHE A 51 -7.50 -4.04 -0.32
CA PHE A 51 -8.82 -4.01 -0.97
C PHE A 51 -8.77 -4.13 -2.49
N GLN A 52 -7.61 -4.34 -3.11
CA GLN A 52 -7.48 -4.37 -4.58
C GLN A 52 -7.84 -5.74 -5.17
N ASN A 53 -8.23 -5.78 -6.45
CA ASN A 53 -8.48 -7.02 -7.18
C ASN A 53 -7.33 -7.27 -8.19
N PRO A 54 -6.59 -8.38 -8.09
CA PRO A 54 -5.45 -8.62 -8.98
C PRO A 54 -5.86 -8.75 -10.44
N GLU A 55 -7.03 -9.34 -10.75
CA GLU A 55 -7.55 -9.49 -12.12
C GLU A 55 -7.76 -8.16 -12.83
N VAL A 56 -8.13 -7.13 -12.06
CA VAL A 56 -8.36 -5.78 -12.58
C VAL A 56 -7.05 -5.02 -12.68
N GLU A 57 -6.20 -5.09 -11.66
CA GLU A 57 -5.05 -4.20 -11.52
C GLU A 57 -3.81 -4.66 -12.30
N VAL A 58 -3.66 -5.97 -12.55
CA VAL A 58 -2.37 -6.56 -12.91
C VAL A 58 -2.38 -7.24 -14.28
N ASN A 59 -1.29 -7.06 -15.05
CA ASN A 59 -1.09 -7.71 -16.33
C ASN A 59 -0.51 -9.12 -16.16
N PHE A 60 -1.36 -10.11 -15.86
CA PHE A 60 -0.95 -11.49 -15.60
C PHE A 60 -0.05 -12.12 -16.68
N LYS A 61 -0.21 -11.71 -17.95
CA LYS A 61 0.65 -12.19 -19.02
C LYS A 61 2.09 -11.74 -18.80
N TYR A 62 2.30 -10.45 -18.56
CA TYR A 62 3.63 -9.88 -18.28
C TYR A 62 4.25 -10.50 -17.02
N LEU A 63 3.46 -10.72 -15.98
CA LEU A 63 3.94 -11.36 -14.75
C LEU A 63 4.46 -12.77 -15.01
N LYS A 64 3.71 -13.57 -15.77
CA LYS A 64 4.11 -14.93 -16.13
C LYS A 64 5.37 -14.94 -16.99
N GLU A 65 5.48 -14.05 -17.97
CA GLU A 65 6.63 -13.94 -18.88
C GLU A 65 7.92 -13.52 -18.15
N ASN A 66 7.81 -12.74 -17.08
CA ASN A 66 8.94 -12.22 -16.31
C ASN A 66 9.13 -12.89 -14.93
N ASN A 67 8.37 -13.96 -14.65
CA ASN A 67 8.40 -14.70 -13.38
C ASN A 67 8.23 -13.79 -12.14
N LEU A 68 7.26 -12.87 -12.20
CA LEU A 68 6.96 -11.92 -11.13
C LEU A 68 5.79 -12.40 -10.27
N GLU A 69 5.94 -12.28 -8.95
CA GLU A 69 4.90 -12.61 -7.99
C GLU A 69 4.00 -11.39 -7.67
N ILE A 70 2.78 -11.66 -7.20
CA ILE A 70 1.92 -10.66 -6.57
C ILE A 70 1.93 -10.90 -5.06
N VAL A 71 2.23 -9.87 -4.29
CA VAL A 71 2.20 -9.90 -2.84
C VAL A 71 1.16 -8.89 -2.35
N ARG A 72 0.10 -9.37 -1.69
CA ARG A 72 -0.91 -8.49 -1.10
C ARG A 72 -0.47 -8.01 0.29
N ARG A 73 -0.43 -6.69 0.50
CA ARG A 73 -0.14 -6.08 1.82
C ARG A 73 -1.42 -5.89 2.64
N ALA A 74 -1.25 -5.69 3.95
CA ALA A 74 -2.39 -5.50 4.86
C ALA A 74 -2.99 -4.09 4.81
N THR A 75 -2.22 -3.09 4.36
CA THR A 75 -2.72 -1.72 4.19
C THR A 75 -3.52 -1.55 2.90
N GLY A 76 -4.46 -0.60 2.90
CA GLY A 76 -5.19 -0.18 1.70
C GLY A 76 -4.32 0.54 0.66
N GLY A 77 -4.95 1.31 -0.23
CA GLY A 77 -4.27 2.01 -1.31
C GLY A 77 -4.07 1.16 -2.57
N GLY A 78 -3.43 1.75 -3.58
CA GLY A 78 -3.28 1.13 -4.90
C GLY A 78 -2.20 0.06 -5.03
N THR A 79 -2.14 -0.57 -6.20
CA THR A 79 -1.10 -1.53 -6.58
C THR A 79 0.16 -0.82 -7.06
N ILE A 80 1.34 -1.30 -6.65
CA ILE A 80 2.65 -0.75 -7.04
C ILE A 80 3.58 -1.86 -7.53
N TYR A 81 4.55 -1.49 -8.37
CA TYR A 81 5.69 -2.31 -8.72
C TYR A 81 6.86 -1.99 -7.79
N ILE A 82 7.53 -3.01 -7.28
CA ILE A 82 8.73 -2.88 -6.46
C ILE A 82 9.84 -3.69 -7.12
N ASP A 83 11.02 -3.10 -7.19
CA ASP A 83 12.25 -3.75 -7.63
C ASP A 83 13.45 -3.35 -6.77
N SER A 84 14.63 -3.86 -7.11
CA SER A 84 15.89 -3.56 -6.44
C SER A 84 16.46 -2.17 -6.78
N ASN A 85 15.70 -1.31 -7.45
CA ASN A 85 16.06 0.10 -7.68
C ASN A 85 15.40 1.04 -6.67
N SER A 86 14.64 0.49 -5.71
CA SER A 86 13.92 1.25 -4.69
C SER A 86 14.25 0.79 -3.28
N VAL A 87 14.16 1.71 -2.31
CA VAL A 87 14.21 1.39 -0.88
C VAL A 87 12.83 1.61 -0.31
N ASN A 88 12.24 0.57 0.26
CA ASN A 88 10.95 0.67 0.93
C ASN A 88 11.20 0.70 2.44
N ILE A 89 10.50 1.57 3.17
CA ILE A 89 10.65 1.70 4.61
C ILE A 89 9.28 1.62 5.24
N CYS A 90 9.08 0.62 6.09
CA CYS A 90 7.90 0.49 6.92
C CYS A 90 8.21 0.84 8.37
N TYR A 91 7.18 1.26 9.08
CA TYR A 91 7.21 1.69 10.45
C TYR A 91 6.08 1.03 11.22
N LEU A 92 6.38 0.63 12.46
CA LEU A 92 5.41 0.36 13.49
C LEU A 92 5.56 1.45 14.54
N ILE A 93 4.58 2.34 14.65
CA ILE A 93 4.61 3.49 15.55
C ILE A 93 3.55 3.25 16.62
N PRO A 94 3.89 3.18 17.92
CA PRO A 94 2.90 3.08 18.98
C PRO A 94 1.86 4.21 18.85
N TYR A 95 0.58 3.88 18.73
CA TYR A 95 -0.48 4.85 18.41
C TYR A 95 -0.54 5.97 19.45
N LYS A 96 -0.35 5.63 20.73
CA LYS A 96 -0.29 6.61 21.83
C LYS A 96 0.82 7.67 21.68
N LYS A 97 1.85 7.43 20.86
CA LYS A 97 2.98 8.34 20.58
C LYS A 97 2.86 9.06 19.24
N GLY A 98 1.83 8.76 18.45
CA GLY A 98 1.67 9.28 17.09
C GLY A 98 0.22 9.39 16.66
N THR A 99 -0.69 9.71 17.59
CA THR A 99 -2.15 9.75 17.35
C THR A 99 -2.54 10.60 16.15
N GLU A 100 -1.78 11.65 15.89
CA GLU A 100 -1.94 12.62 14.82
C GLU A 100 -1.42 12.15 13.45
N ILE A 101 -0.73 11.01 13.40
CA ILE A 101 -0.13 10.45 12.18
C ILE A 101 -1.16 9.63 11.39
N LEU A 102 -2.06 8.93 12.06
CA LEU A 102 -3.02 8.04 11.40
C LEU A 102 -3.90 8.82 10.40
N GLY A 103 -3.80 8.46 9.13
CA GLY A 103 -4.49 9.14 8.03
C GLY A 103 -3.86 10.47 7.59
N ASN A 104 -2.86 10.98 8.31
CA ASN A 104 -2.16 12.23 8.00
C ASN A 104 -0.80 11.95 7.34
N TYR A 105 -0.82 11.75 6.02
CA TYR A 105 0.40 11.46 5.26
C TYR A 105 1.39 12.64 5.24
N ALA A 106 0.94 13.88 5.40
CA ALA A 106 1.84 15.02 5.51
C ALA A 106 2.74 14.87 6.74
N LYS A 107 2.15 14.60 7.91
CA LYS A 107 2.90 14.33 9.16
C LYS A 107 3.75 13.07 9.06
N PHE A 108 3.21 11.98 8.50
CA PHE A 108 3.97 10.74 8.31
C PHE A 108 5.25 10.96 7.47
N TYR A 109 5.19 11.81 6.45
CA TYR A 109 6.32 12.07 5.57
C TYR A 109 7.28 13.16 6.06
N GLU A 110 6.94 13.94 7.09
CA GLU A 110 7.79 15.05 7.58
C GLU A 110 9.27 14.64 7.78
N PRO A 111 9.60 13.51 8.45
CA PRO A 111 10.99 13.09 8.61
C PRO A 111 11.66 12.78 7.26
N THR A 112 10.97 12.06 6.37
CA THR A 112 11.47 11.70 5.05
C THR A 112 11.71 12.92 4.17
N ILE A 113 10.79 13.90 4.18
CA ILE A 113 10.94 15.17 3.44
C ILE A 113 12.15 15.94 3.95
N LYS A 114 12.33 16.02 5.27
CA LYS A 114 13.49 16.68 5.87
C LYS A 114 14.80 16.06 5.39
N ILE A 115 14.91 14.72 5.48
CA ILE A 115 16.09 13.97 5.04
C ILE A 115 16.35 14.20 3.56
N LEU A 116 15.35 14.04 2.70
CA LEU A 116 15.54 14.19 1.24
C LEU A 116 15.92 15.62 0.85
N LYS A 117 15.43 16.65 1.55
CA LYS A 117 15.88 18.03 1.36
C LYS A 117 17.34 18.23 1.74
N GLU A 118 17.81 17.63 2.83
CA GLU A 118 19.23 17.65 3.21
C GLU A 118 20.12 16.96 2.17
N LEU A 119 19.58 15.97 1.44
CA LEU A 119 20.30 15.25 0.38
C LEU A 119 20.22 15.93 -1.00
N GLY A 120 19.59 17.11 -1.10
CA GLY A 120 19.55 17.93 -2.33
C GLY A 120 18.18 18.05 -3.01
N ALA A 121 17.18 17.24 -2.62
CA ALA A 121 15.84 17.27 -3.22
C ALA A 121 14.98 18.44 -2.70
N LYS A 122 15.39 19.69 -2.98
CA LYS A 122 14.85 20.92 -2.37
C LYS A 122 13.35 21.12 -2.57
N ASN A 123 12.82 20.78 -3.75
CA ASN A 123 11.43 21.00 -4.13
C ASN A 123 10.48 19.84 -3.74
N ILE A 124 10.95 18.87 -2.94
CA ILE A 124 10.10 17.75 -2.55
C ILE A 124 8.95 18.19 -1.63
N THR A 125 7.75 17.74 -1.97
CA THR A 125 6.51 18.04 -1.22
C THR A 125 5.60 16.83 -1.16
N GLN A 126 4.75 16.77 -0.14
CA GLN A 126 3.62 15.85 -0.12
C GLN A 126 2.54 16.36 -1.07
N SER A 127 2.01 15.46 -1.91
CA SER A 127 1.02 15.77 -2.92
C SER A 127 -0.12 14.76 -2.92
N GLY A 128 -1.32 15.23 -3.22
CA GLY A 128 -2.54 14.44 -3.20
C GLY A 128 -2.77 13.81 -1.84
N LYS A 129 -3.08 12.51 -1.83
CA LYS A 129 -3.39 11.80 -0.58
C LYS A 129 -2.16 11.31 0.16
N ASN A 130 -1.25 10.64 -0.54
CA ASN A 130 -0.25 9.77 0.07
C ASN A 130 1.06 9.69 -0.73
N ASP A 131 1.28 10.59 -1.68
CA ASP A 131 2.46 10.60 -2.54
C ASP A 131 3.43 11.72 -2.12
N LEU A 132 4.73 11.50 -2.35
CA LEU A 132 5.69 12.60 -2.47
C LEU A 132 5.98 12.88 -3.94
N THR A 133 6.12 14.15 -4.26
CA THR A 133 6.46 14.61 -5.60
C THR A 133 7.60 15.62 -5.60
N ILE A 134 8.38 15.62 -6.66
CA ILE A 134 9.35 16.67 -7.00
C ILE A 134 8.97 17.19 -8.38
N ASP A 135 8.74 18.51 -8.49
CA ASP A 135 8.30 19.18 -9.72
C ASP A 135 7.08 18.50 -10.37
N GLY A 136 6.13 18.05 -9.54
CA GLY A 136 4.90 17.38 -9.96
C GLY A 136 5.05 15.91 -10.37
N ARG A 137 6.25 15.33 -10.33
CA ARG A 137 6.51 13.90 -10.61
C ARG A 137 6.64 13.12 -9.31
N LYS A 138 5.94 11.98 -9.21
CA LYS A 138 5.94 11.11 -8.03
C LYS A 138 7.30 10.43 -7.83
N VAL A 139 7.79 10.46 -6.59
CA VAL A 139 9.05 9.82 -6.16
C VAL A 139 8.86 8.87 -4.97
N SER A 140 7.69 8.92 -4.32
CA SER A 140 7.32 8.03 -3.21
C SER A 140 5.80 7.86 -3.15
N GLY A 141 5.34 6.69 -2.73
CA GLY A 141 3.96 6.45 -2.32
C GLY A 141 3.93 5.82 -0.93
N ALA A 142 2.94 6.17 -0.13
CA ALA A 142 2.78 5.66 1.23
C ALA A 142 1.44 4.96 1.42
N ALA A 143 1.38 4.08 2.40
CA ALA A 143 0.15 3.47 2.87
C ALA A 143 0.24 3.29 4.38
N MET A 144 -0.87 3.47 5.09
CA MET A 144 -0.92 3.19 6.52
C MET A 144 -2.28 2.63 6.93
N MET A 145 -2.29 1.93 8.06
CA MET A 145 -3.48 1.48 8.77
C MET A 145 -3.20 1.50 10.28
N LEU A 146 -4.26 1.42 11.07
CA LEU A 146 -4.16 1.10 12.49
C LEU A 146 -4.27 -0.43 12.64
N LEU A 147 -3.30 -1.03 13.33
CA LEU A 147 -3.32 -2.42 13.72
C LEU A 147 -3.27 -2.46 15.25
N ASP A 148 -4.41 -2.77 15.88
CA ASP A 148 -4.63 -2.62 17.31
C ASP A 148 -4.22 -1.21 17.82
N ASP A 149 -3.17 -1.13 18.62
CA ASP A 149 -2.63 0.10 19.22
C ASP A 149 -1.34 0.58 18.54
N VAL A 150 -1.08 0.13 17.31
CA VAL A 150 0.11 0.47 16.52
C VAL A 150 -0.29 0.98 15.14
N ILE A 151 0.25 2.12 14.74
CA ILE A 151 0.18 2.59 13.36
C ILE A 151 1.17 1.76 12.56
N TYR A 152 0.66 0.97 11.63
CA TYR A 152 1.44 0.27 10.64
C TYR A 152 1.40 1.05 9.33
N GLY A 153 2.54 1.64 8.94
CA GLY A 153 2.62 2.42 7.72
C GLY A 153 3.98 2.31 7.05
N GLY A 154 4.04 2.55 5.75
CA GLY A 154 5.28 2.51 5.01
C GLY A 154 5.25 3.36 3.76
N ASN A 155 6.43 3.61 3.21
CA ASN A 155 6.62 4.33 1.97
C ASN A 155 7.71 3.70 1.09
N SER A 156 7.54 3.83 -0.22
CA SER A 156 8.55 3.48 -1.22
C SER A 156 9.42 4.69 -1.54
N LEU A 157 10.74 4.56 -1.61
CA LEU A 157 11.63 5.59 -2.13
C LEU A 157 12.18 5.13 -3.48
N LEU A 158 11.70 5.75 -4.56
CA LEU A 158 12.07 5.41 -5.92
C LEU A 158 13.45 5.99 -6.24
N TYR A 159 14.51 5.34 -5.76
CA TYR A 159 15.88 5.82 -5.96
C TYR A 159 16.22 5.88 -7.45
N ASN A 160 15.99 4.77 -8.17
CA ASN A 160 15.92 4.67 -9.61
C ASN A 160 14.59 4.03 -10.04
N VAL A 161 14.24 4.09 -11.33
CA VAL A 161 12.95 3.60 -11.84
C VAL A 161 13.14 2.84 -13.14
N ASP A 162 12.67 1.59 -13.17
CA ASP A 162 12.38 0.87 -14.41
C ASP A 162 11.00 1.29 -14.95
N TYR A 163 11.00 2.26 -15.86
CA TYR A 163 9.77 2.81 -16.42
C TYR A 163 9.01 1.81 -17.29
N ASP A 164 9.71 0.89 -17.95
CA ASP A 164 9.11 -0.09 -18.84
C ASP A 164 8.38 -1.16 -18.02
N ALA A 165 9.05 -1.74 -17.03
CA ALA A 165 8.42 -2.70 -16.12
C ALA A 165 7.22 -2.08 -15.37
N MET A 166 7.39 -0.86 -14.83
CA MET A 166 6.31 -0.16 -14.11
C MET A 166 5.09 0.12 -15.01
N THR A 167 5.30 0.31 -16.31
CA THR A 167 4.21 0.51 -17.28
C THR A 167 3.53 -0.80 -17.64
N GLN A 168 4.30 -1.86 -17.86
CA GLN A 168 3.78 -3.13 -18.40
C GLN A 168 3.10 -4.01 -17.35
N VAL A 169 3.52 -3.88 -16.09
CA VAL A 169 3.08 -4.78 -15.01
C VAL A 169 1.65 -4.50 -14.53
N LEU A 170 1.15 -3.28 -14.72
CA LEU A 170 -0.20 -2.87 -14.33
C LEU A 170 -1.10 -2.76 -15.57
N ASN A 171 -2.37 -3.15 -15.43
CA ASN A 171 -3.35 -2.91 -16.48
C ASN A 171 -3.66 -1.40 -16.59
N PRO A 172 -3.72 -0.85 -17.81
CA PRO A 172 -4.11 0.54 -18.00
C PRO A 172 -5.57 0.75 -17.59
N ASN A 173 -5.80 1.42 -16.46
CA ASN A 173 -7.15 1.81 -16.05
C ASN A 173 -7.63 3.01 -16.90
N ARG A 174 -8.53 2.75 -17.85
CA ARG A 174 -9.06 3.74 -18.81
C ARG A 174 -9.62 5.00 -18.11
N LYS A 175 -10.39 4.85 -17.03
CA LYS A 175 -10.94 5.99 -16.28
C LYS A 175 -9.87 6.80 -15.55
N LYS A 176 -8.79 6.16 -15.06
CA LYS A 176 -7.61 6.89 -14.51
C LYS A 176 -6.85 7.65 -15.60
N ILE A 177 -6.81 7.11 -16.83
CA ILE A 177 -6.16 7.75 -17.98
C ILE A 177 -6.99 8.97 -18.44
N GLU A 178 -8.31 8.83 -18.52
CA GLU A 178 -9.24 9.92 -18.85
C GLU A 178 -9.14 11.07 -17.84
N ALA A 179 -9.08 10.77 -16.54
CA ALA A 179 -9.00 11.80 -15.49
C ALA A 179 -7.62 12.49 -15.38
N LYS A 180 -6.52 11.84 -15.76
CA LYS A 180 -5.15 12.36 -15.61
C LYS A 180 -4.51 12.85 -16.92
N GLY A 181 -5.22 12.72 -18.05
CA GLY A 181 -4.68 12.92 -19.39
C GLY A 181 -3.70 11.81 -19.79
N VAL A 182 -3.42 11.68 -21.09
CA VAL A 182 -2.55 10.64 -21.69
C VAL A 182 -1.05 10.87 -21.38
N LYS A 183 -0.70 11.20 -20.13
CA LYS A 183 0.70 11.36 -19.73
C LYS A 183 1.34 9.99 -19.48
N SER A 184 2.49 9.75 -20.11
CA SER A 184 3.28 8.53 -19.93
C SER A 184 3.70 8.35 -18.46
N VAL A 185 4.05 7.12 -18.05
CA VAL A 185 4.55 6.87 -16.68
C VAL A 185 5.79 7.72 -16.39
N SER A 186 6.71 7.85 -17.35
CA SER A 186 7.90 8.69 -17.24
C SER A 186 7.60 10.17 -16.99
N GLN A 187 6.47 10.69 -17.47
CA GLN A 187 6.03 12.06 -17.19
C GLN A 187 5.39 12.21 -15.80
N ARG A 188 4.98 11.12 -15.15
CA ARG A 188 4.27 11.12 -13.87
C ARG A 188 5.12 10.68 -12.69
N VAL A 189 6.17 9.90 -12.94
CA VAL A 189 7.07 9.31 -11.93
C VAL A 189 8.50 9.74 -12.24
N ALA A 190 9.32 9.93 -11.21
CA ALA A 190 10.74 10.25 -11.36
C ALA A 190 11.61 9.46 -10.37
N ALA A 191 12.88 9.34 -10.71
CA ALA A 191 13.91 8.76 -9.86
C ALA A 191 14.46 9.83 -8.90
N LEU A 192 14.56 9.53 -7.61
CA LEU A 192 15.13 10.44 -6.60
C LEU A 192 16.56 10.82 -6.93
N SER A 193 17.37 9.88 -7.44
CA SER A 193 18.77 10.09 -7.81
C SER A 193 18.99 11.31 -8.73
N GLN A 194 18.00 11.66 -9.57
CA GLN A 194 18.04 12.82 -10.46
C GLN A 194 17.98 14.16 -9.73
N TYR A 195 17.51 14.17 -8.48
CA TYR A 195 17.26 15.38 -7.68
C TYR A 195 18.16 15.49 -6.45
N LEU A 196 19.00 14.49 -6.17
CA LEU A 196 19.95 14.55 -5.07
C LEU A 196 21.22 15.34 -5.46
N ASP A 197 22.01 15.75 -4.48
CA ASP A 197 23.33 16.34 -4.71
C ASP A 197 24.33 15.29 -5.21
N GLU A 198 25.38 15.73 -5.93
CA GLU A 198 26.37 14.86 -6.61
C GLU A 198 26.84 13.64 -5.79
N PRO A 199 27.20 13.74 -4.49
CA PRO A 199 27.66 12.59 -3.71
C PRO A 199 26.63 11.47 -3.56
N TYR A 200 25.34 11.76 -3.76
CA TYR A 200 24.24 10.85 -3.51
C TYR A 200 23.54 10.37 -4.79
N ARG A 201 23.95 10.82 -5.98
CA ARG A 201 23.29 10.47 -7.25
C ARG A 201 23.63 9.08 -7.78
N ASN A 202 24.81 8.58 -7.43
CA ASN A 202 25.39 7.36 -8.00
C ASN A 202 25.70 6.28 -6.95
N LEU A 203 25.00 6.32 -5.81
CA LEU A 203 25.04 5.26 -4.81
C LEU A 203 24.46 3.97 -5.38
N ASP A 204 24.98 2.83 -4.95
CA ASP A 204 24.26 1.57 -5.04
C ASP A 204 23.05 1.58 -4.09
N ILE A 205 22.11 0.66 -4.32
CA ILE A 205 20.84 0.68 -3.58
C ILE A 205 21.02 0.36 -2.08
N PHE A 206 22.02 -0.45 -1.70
CA PHE A 206 22.34 -0.71 -0.30
C PHE A 206 23.00 0.49 0.35
N GLU A 207 23.89 1.19 -0.34
CA GLU A 207 24.45 2.47 0.12
C GLU A 207 23.35 3.51 0.36
N PHE A 208 22.37 3.63 -0.55
CA PHE A 208 21.22 4.52 -0.35
C PHE A 208 20.34 4.08 0.83
N LYS A 209 20.07 2.78 0.98
CA LYS A 209 19.35 2.24 2.16
C LYS A 209 20.06 2.61 3.46
N ASP A 210 21.37 2.39 3.50
CA ASP A 210 22.20 2.64 4.68
C ASP A 210 22.30 4.13 5.02
N LEU A 211 22.38 5.00 4.01
CA LEU A 211 22.27 6.44 4.16
C LEU A 211 20.92 6.85 4.78
N MET A 212 19.81 6.30 4.27
CA MET A 212 18.48 6.57 4.80
C MET A 212 18.34 6.10 6.25
N ILE A 213 18.86 4.90 6.59
CA ILE A 213 18.86 4.40 7.97
C ILE A 213 19.64 5.35 8.88
N LYS A 214 20.87 5.73 8.52
CA LYS A 214 21.69 6.66 9.31
C LYS A 214 20.97 7.98 9.56
N LYS A 215 20.33 8.54 8.54
CA LYS A 215 19.56 9.78 8.62
C LYS A 215 18.30 9.65 9.47
N ILE A 216 17.56 8.55 9.34
CA ILE A 216 16.35 8.29 10.17
C ILE A 216 16.74 8.15 11.64
N PHE A 217 17.79 7.38 11.95
CA PHE A 217 18.24 7.14 13.31
C PHE A 217 19.12 8.26 13.89
N ASN A 218 19.47 9.25 13.07
CA ASN A 218 20.36 10.36 13.43
C ASN A 218 21.70 9.86 14.03
N VAL A 219 22.37 8.98 13.29
CA VAL A 219 23.68 8.41 13.64
C VAL A 219 24.66 8.53 12.47
N ASP A 220 25.95 8.60 12.77
CA ASP A 220 27.00 8.65 11.75
C ASP A 220 27.45 7.26 11.29
N ASP A 221 27.39 6.28 12.19
CA ASP A 221 27.77 4.89 11.96
C ASP A 221 26.58 3.95 12.20
N LEU A 222 26.36 3.00 11.28
CA LEU A 222 25.30 2.02 11.39
C LEU A 222 25.41 1.16 12.65
N LYS A 223 26.62 0.95 13.19
CA LYS A 223 26.81 0.15 14.42
C LYS A 223 26.08 0.74 15.63
N ASP A 224 25.81 2.05 15.62
CA ASP A 224 25.17 2.77 16.71
C ASP A 224 23.63 2.64 16.67
N VAL A 225 23.07 2.04 15.61
CA VAL A 225 21.64 1.78 15.49
C VAL A 225 21.24 0.61 16.39
N LYS A 226 20.29 0.87 17.31
CA LYS A 226 19.64 -0.18 18.10
C LYS A 226 18.88 -1.14 17.17
N ARG A 227 19.27 -2.42 17.18
CA ARG A 227 18.68 -3.47 16.36
C ARG A 227 17.93 -4.49 17.19
N TYR A 228 16.88 -5.04 16.60
CA TYR A 228 16.32 -6.32 17.01
C TYR A 228 16.65 -7.34 15.93
N VAL A 229 17.39 -8.39 16.31
CA VAL A 229 17.76 -9.49 15.42
C VAL A 229 16.70 -10.57 15.54
N ILE A 230 16.08 -10.91 14.41
CA ILE A 230 15.03 -11.95 14.33
C ILE A 230 15.67 -13.30 14.67
N THR A 231 15.18 -13.95 15.73
CA THR A 231 15.70 -15.26 16.19
C THR A 231 15.12 -16.40 15.37
N ASP A 232 15.67 -17.61 15.49
CA ASP A 232 15.15 -18.78 14.78
C ASP A 232 13.68 -19.08 15.12
N LYS A 233 13.29 -18.91 16.39
CA LYS A 233 11.89 -19.05 16.84
C LYS A 233 10.96 -17.98 16.28
N ASP A 234 11.48 -16.78 16.03
CA ASP A 234 10.71 -15.72 15.39
C ASP A 234 10.54 -16.04 13.90
N TRP A 235 11.60 -16.53 13.25
CA TRP A 235 11.55 -17.00 11.87
C TRP A 235 10.54 -18.13 11.66
N GLU A 236 10.38 -19.06 12.60
CA GLU A 236 9.32 -20.09 12.52
C GLU A 236 7.91 -19.47 12.41
N GLN A 237 7.64 -18.39 13.16
CA GLN A 237 6.35 -17.69 13.09
C GLN A 237 6.21 -16.86 11.81
N VAL A 238 7.31 -16.27 11.33
CA VAL A 238 7.34 -15.58 10.03
C VAL A 238 7.09 -16.58 8.89
N ASP A 239 7.70 -17.76 8.93
CA ASP A 239 7.51 -18.83 7.95
C ASP A 239 6.05 -19.31 7.93
N GLU A 240 5.40 -19.39 9.09
CA GLU A 240 3.97 -19.71 9.17
C GLU A 240 3.11 -18.61 8.53
N LEU A 241 3.43 -17.32 8.74
CA LEU A 241 2.74 -16.22 8.04
C LEU A 241 2.97 -16.23 6.54
N ILE A 242 4.14 -16.68 6.07
CA ILE A 242 4.38 -16.85 4.64
C ILE A 242 3.42 -17.89 4.07
N LYS A 243 3.32 -19.06 4.70
CA LYS A 243 2.47 -20.17 4.26
C LYS A 243 0.97 -19.85 4.34
N THR A 244 0.55 -19.22 5.42
CA THR A 244 -0.89 -18.99 5.71
C THR A 244 -1.41 -17.69 5.13
N LYS A 245 -0.53 -16.74 4.77
CA LYS A 245 -0.90 -15.40 4.34
C LYS A 245 -0.13 -14.92 3.12
N TYR A 246 1.15 -14.58 3.24
CA TYR A 246 1.82 -13.76 2.21
C TYR A 246 2.18 -14.48 0.91
N LYS A 247 2.31 -15.81 0.93
CA LYS A 247 2.38 -16.67 -0.26
C LYS A 247 1.18 -17.63 -0.36
N ASN A 248 0.08 -17.28 0.31
CA ASN A 248 -1.16 -18.04 0.28
C ASN A 248 -2.07 -17.54 -0.84
N TRP A 249 -2.63 -18.47 -1.62
CA TRP A 249 -3.47 -18.12 -2.76
C TRP A 249 -4.77 -17.42 -2.33
N GLU A 250 -5.41 -17.86 -1.25
CA GLU A 250 -6.65 -17.25 -0.75
C GLU A 250 -6.42 -15.81 -0.32
N TRP A 251 -5.28 -15.53 0.33
CA TRP A 251 -4.91 -14.16 0.70
C TRP A 251 -4.64 -13.29 -0.52
N THR A 252 -3.77 -13.73 -1.44
CA THR A 252 -3.38 -12.89 -2.58
C THR A 252 -4.50 -12.73 -3.60
N TYR A 253 -5.21 -13.80 -3.93
CA TYR A 253 -6.20 -13.86 -5.01
C TYR A 253 -7.62 -13.99 -4.49
N GLY A 254 -7.87 -14.95 -3.59
CA GLY A 254 -9.22 -15.31 -3.12
C GLY A 254 -9.96 -14.20 -2.36
N LEU A 255 -9.26 -13.23 -1.76
CA LEU A 255 -9.88 -12.13 -1.01
C LEU A 255 -10.76 -11.18 -1.85
N SER A 256 -10.56 -11.13 -3.17
CA SER A 256 -11.26 -10.18 -4.05
C SER A 256 -11.92 -10.91 -5.23
N PRO A 257 -12.92 -11.78 -4.98
CA PRO A 257 -13.63 -12.49 -6.04
C PRO A 257 -14.33 -11.52 -6.99
N ARG A 258 -14.47 -11.94 -8.23
CA ARG A 258 -15.23 -11.24 -9.26
C ARG A 258 -16.52 -12.01 -9.58
N TYR A 259 -17.65 -11.39 -9.29
CA TYR A 259 -19.00 -11.88 -9.62
C TYR A 259 -19.47 -11.34 -10.98
N GLU A 260 -20.72 -11.63 -11.35
CA GLU A 260 -21.28 -11.40 -12.68
C GLU A 260 -21.39 -9.92 -13.03
N TYR A 261 -21.81 -9.08 -12.09
CA TYR A 261 -22.01 -7.65 -12.30
C TYR A 261 -20.89 -6.86 -11.65
N ASN A 262 -20.28 -5.94 -12.39
CA ASN A 262 -19.18 -5.13 -11.92
C ASN A 262 -19.44 -3.66 -12.23
N ARG A 263 -19.36 -2.81 -11.20
CA ARG A 263 -19.54 -1.36 -11.28
C ARG A 263 -18.38 -0.67 -10.60
N ASP A 264 -17.93 0.44 -11.15
CA ASP A 264 -16.84 1.20 -10.55
C ASP A 264 -17.01 2.70 -10.79
N ALA A 265 -16.53 3.48 -9.83
CA ALA A 265 -16.51 4.93 -9.92
C ALA A 265 -15.32 5.53 -9.18
N ARG A 266 -14.95 6.74 -9.58
CA ARG A 266 -13.92 7.53 -8.89
C ARG A 266 -14.58 8.46 -7.88
N LEU A 267 -14.32 8.22 -6.61
CA LEU A 267 -14.81 9.01 -5.48
C LEU A 267 -13.68 9.81 -4.81
N SER A 268 -14.06 10.67 -3.87
CA SER A 268 -13.14 11.39 -2.98
C SER A 268 -12.21 10.42 -2.22
N ILE A 269 -12.66 9.20 -1.91
CA ILE A 269 -11.90 8.14 -1.22
C ILE A 269 -10.97 7.33 -2.13
N GLY A 270 -11.09 7.45 -3.45
CA GLY A 270 -10.37 6.62 -4.42
C GLY A 270 -11.34 6.02 -5.43
N THR A 271 -10.85 5.10 -6.26
CA THR A 271 -11.71 4.27 -7.09
C THR A 271 -12.32 3.18 -6.19
N ILE A 272 -13.64 3.09 -6.20
CA ILE A 272 -14.40 2.01 -5.57
C ILE A 272 -14.99 1.14 -6.68
N ASN A 273 -15.01 -0.17 -6.44
CA ASN A 273 -15.54 -1.18 -7.33
C ASN A 273 -16.49 -2.08 -6.53
N PHE A 274 -17.66 -2.32 -7.08
CA PHE A 274 -18.65 -3.26 -6.59
C PHE A 274 -18.69 -4.43 -7.55
N SER A 275 -18.33 -5.61 -7.06
CA SER A 275 -18.59 -6.88 -7.75
C SER A 275 -19.80 -7.52 -7.09
N LEU A 276 -20.81 -7.91 -7.87
CA LEU A 276 -22.15 -8.28 -7.38
C LEU A 276 -22.66 -9.54 -8.09
N ALA A 277 -23.31 -10.41 -7.33
CA ALA A 277 -24.23 -11.43 -7.84
C ALA A 277 -25.66 -11.02 -7.46
N ILE A 278 -26.60 -11.18 -8.38
CA ILE A 278 -28.00 -10.73 -8.21
C ILE A 278 -28.94 -11.90 -8.45
N GLU A 279 -29.82 -12.17 -7.48
CA GLU A 279 -30.86 -13.21 -7.56
C GLU A 279 -32.20 -12.63 -7.12
N ASN A 280 -33.27 -12.90 -7.86
CA ASN A 280 -34.62 -12.38 -7.58
C ASN A 280 -34.64 -10.85 -7.34
N GLN A 281 -33.90 -10.11 -8.17
CA GLN A 281 -33.72 -8.65 -8.07
C GLN A 281 -33.15 -8.18 -6.72
N ARG A 282 -32.32 -9.01 -6.07
CA ARG A 282 -31.66 -8.72 -4.80
C ARG A 282 -30.19 -9.11 -4.86
N ILE A 283 -29.35 -8.39 -4.09
CA ILE A 283 -27.93 -8.72 -3.96
C ILE A 283 -27.79 -10.07 -3.26
N SER A 284 -27.29 -11.10 -3.94
CA SER A 284 -27.00 -12.42 -3.35
C SER A 284 -25.55 -12.55 -2.90
N LYS A 285 -24.62 -11.87 -3.57
CA LYS A 285 -23.22 -11.70 -3.16
C LYS A 285 -22.72 -10.31 -3.52
N ILE A 286 -21.80 -9.78 -2.71
CA ILE A 286 -21.13 -8.51 -2.98
C ILE A 286 -19.68 -8.57 -2.52
N LYS A 287 -18.79 -7.95 -3.30
CA LYS A 287 -17.43 -7.63 -2.92
C LYS A 287 -17.14 -6.18 -3.23
N ILE A 288 -16.67 -5.44 -2.23
CA ILE A 288 -16.26 -4.05 -2.35
C ILE A 288 -14.73 -4.03 -2.41
N SER A 289 -14.19 -3.48 -3.49
CA SER A 289 -12.76 -3.42 -3.75
C SER A 289 -12.35 -2.06 -4.31
N GLY A 290 -11.08 -1.69 -4.23
CA GLY A 290 -10.65 -0.36 -4.68
C GLY A 290 -9.27 0.05 -4.19
N ASP A 291 -8.87 1.26 -4.55
CA ASP A 291 -7.58 1.85 -4.18
C ASP A 291 -7.68 2.81 -2.98
N PHE A 292 -8.75 2.68 -2.20
CA PHE A 292 -9.03 3.48 -1.01
C PHE A 292 -8.32 2.95 0.24
N PHE A 293 -8.37 3.76 1.30
CA PHE A 293 -8.01 3.37 2.66
C PHE A 293 -9.29 3.27 3.50
N ALA A 294 -9.39 2.23 4.33
CA ALA A 294 -10.52 2.04 5.23
C ALA A 294 -10.06 2.03 6.69
N LYS A 295 -10.94 2.44 7.59
CA LYS A 295 -10.76 2.45 9.05
C LYS A 295 -10.84 1.04 9.65
N LYS A 296 -11.62 0.16 9.01
CA LYS A 296 -11.82 -1.24 9.40
C LYS A 296 -12.12 -2.09 8.16
N ASP A 297 -12.16 -3.40 8.35
CA ASP A 297 -12.53 -4.36 7.30
C ASP A 297 -13.96 -4.13 6.78
N LEU A 298 -14.21 -4.43 5.50
CA LEU A 298 -15.50 -4.19 4.83
C LEU A 298 -16.45 -5.39 4.86
N GLN A 299 -16.06 -6.54 5.40
CA GLN A 299 -16.90 -7.75 5.39
C GLN A 299 -18.25 -7.54 6.08
N GLU A 300 -18.30 -6.74 7.15
CA GLU A 300 -19.57 -6.43 7.83
C GLU A 300 -20.49 -5.59 6.94
N LEU A 301 -19.95 -4.59 6.24
CA LEU A 301 -20.67 -3.79 5.25
C LEU A 301 -21.15 -4.67 4.08
N GLU A 302 -20.29 -5.54 3.57
CA GLU A 302 -20.65 -6.47 2.49
C GLU A 302 -21.80 -7.39 2.92
N LYS A 303 -21.75 -7.94 4.14
CA LYS A 303 -22.81 -8.79 4.69
C LYS A 303 -24.13 -8.05 4.89
N SER A 304 -24.10 -6.79 5.35
CA SER A 304 -25.32 -6.02 5.60
C SER A 304 -26.07 -5.65 4.31
N LEU A 305 -25.41 -5.73 3.15
CA LEU A 305 -26.01 -5.42 1.85
C LEU A 305 -26.64 -6.65 1.17
N ILE A 306 -26.39 -7.86 1.68
CA ILE A 306 -26.99 -9.08 1.14
C ILE A 306 -28.51 -9.07 1.38
N GLY A 307 -29.26 -9.38 0.32
CA GLY A 307 -30.71 -9.39 0.30
C GLY A 307 -31.35 -8.05 -0.04
N THR A 308 -30.59 -6.96 -0.11
CA THR A 308 -31.10 -5.64 -0.52
C THR A 308 -31.61 -5.69 -1.95
N LYS A 309 -32.79 -5.09 -2.20
CA LYS A 309 -33.37 -5.02 -3.54
C LYS A 309 -32.54 -4.09 -4.42
N MET A 310 -32.45 -4.42 -5.71
CA MET A 310 -31.83 -3.56 -6.73
C MET A 310 -32.77 -2.42 -7.13
N ILE A 311 -33.13 -1.57 -6.16
CA ILE A 311 -33.98 -0.38 -6.30
C ILE A 311 -33.31 0.75 -5.51
N TYR A 312 -33.32 1.96 -6.05
CA TYR A 312 -32.58 3.11 -5.51
C TYR A 312 -32.87 3.36 -4.02
N GLU A 313 -34.15 3.42 -3.62
CA GLU A 313 -34.54 3.72 -2.24
C GLU A 313 -34.08 2.63 -1.26
N ASP A 314 -34.20 1.34 -1.64
CA ASP A 314 -33.74 0.21 -0.83
C ASP A 314 -32.20 0.22 -0.66
N LEU A 315 -31.45 0.55 -1.72
CA LEU A 315 -29.98 0.64 -1.67
C LEU A 315 -29.52 1.83 -0.82
N VAL A 316 -30.09 3.02 -1.03
CA VAL A 316 -29.77 4.21 -0.24
C VAL A 316 -30.03 3.94 1.23
N LYS A 317 -31.18 3.35 1.56
CA LYS A 317 -31.49 2.97 2.94
C LYS A 317 -30.45 1.98 3.50
N ALA A 318 -30.13 0.92 2.77
CA ALA A 318 -29.17 -0.09 3.24
C ALA A 318 -27.77 0.50 3.50
N PHE A 319 -27.29 1.40 2.64
CA PHE A 319 -26.02 2.10 2.85
C PHE A 319 -26.06 3.12 3.99
N SER A 320 -27.21 3.76 4.20
CA SER A 320 -27.41 4.71 5.31
C SER A 320 -27.41 3.98 6.66
N ASP A 321 -28.11 2.84 6.73
CA ASP A 321 -28.18 1.98 7.91
C ASP A 321 -26.81 1.35 8.23
N ALA A 322 -25.95 1.16 7.24
CA ALA A 322 -24.62 0.56 7.41
C ALA A 322 -23.54 1.53 7.93
N ASP A 323 -23.82 2.83 8.09
CA ASP A 323 -22.87 3.85 8.55
C ASP A 323 -21.52 3.82 7.81
N LEU A 324 -21.51 4.25 6.54
CA LEU A 324 -20.31 4.32 5.71
C LEU A 324 -19.16 5.15 6.33
N GLN A 325 -19.48 6.13 7.18
CA GLN A 325 -18.48 6.96 7.85
C GLN A 325 -17.63 6.18 8.85
N SER A 326 -18.15 5.07 9.39
CA SER A 326 -17.37 4.15 10.22
C SER A 326 -16.30 3.39 9.45
N TYR A 327 -16.44 3.25 8.12
CA TYR A 327 -15.51 2.51 7.27
C TYR A 327 -14.52 3.40 6.53
N PHE A 328 -14.90 4.61 6.12
CA PHE A 328 -14.06 5.48 5.27
C PHE A 328 -13.57 6.73 6.00
N PHE A 329 -12.37 7.22 5.63
CA PHE A 329 -11.78 8.44 6.19
C PHE A 329 -12.36 9.74 5.63
N THR A 330 -12.97 9.66 4.45
CA THR A 330 -13.66 10.78 3.80
C THR A 330 -15.09 10.35 3.55
N GLU A 331 -16.00 11.33 3.58
CA GLU A 331 -17.42 11.08 3.36
C GLU A 331 -17.68 10.39 2.01
N VAL A 332 -18.51 9.36 2.06
CA VAL A 332 -19.09 8.64 0.92
C VAL A 332 -20.60 8.69 1.10
N LYS A 333 -21.31 9.21 0.11
CA LYS A 333 -22.76 9.41 0.20
C LYS A 333 -23.50 8.13 -0.20
N PRO A 334 -24.47 7.65 0.59
CA PRO A 334 -25.31 6.50 0.23
C PRO A 334 -25.94 6.62 -1.17
N GLU A 335 -26.40 7.81 -1.53
CA GLU A 335 -27.01 8.13 -2.84
C GLU A 335 -26.03 7.92 -3.98
N GLU A 336 -24.79 8.39 -3.82
CA GLU A 336 -23.73 8.26 -4.82
C GLU A 336 -23.41 6.77 -5.06
N VAL A 337 -23.31 5.98 -3.99
CA VAL A 337 -23.02 4.54 -4.08
C VAL A 337 -24.20 3.77 -4.69
N ALA A 338 -25.43 4.10 -4.32
CA ALA A 338 -26.62 3.48 -4.88
C ALA A 338 -26.71 3.67 -6.40
N LYS A 339 -26.48 4.90 -6.89
CA LYS A 339 -26.41 5.20 -8.33
C LYS A 339 -25.33 4.38 -9.05
N ILE A 340 -24.14 4.28 -8.46
CA ILE A 340 -23.04 3.49 -9.03
C ILE A 340 -23.44 2.03 -9.21
N ILE A 341 -24.11 1.44 -8.21
CA ILE A 341 -24.57 0.04 -8.28
C ILE A 341 -25.67 -0.14 -9.33
N LEU A 342 -26.56 0.84 -9.49
CA LEU A 342 -27.64 0.81 -10.48
C LEU A 342 -27.21 1.21 -11.89
N ASP A 343 -25.96 1.69 -12.07
CA ASP A 343 -25.47 2.23 -13.35
C ASP A 343 -26.24 3.49 -13.79
N GLU A 344 -26.66 4.31 -12.82
CA GLU A 344 -27.39 5.56 -13.05
C GLU A 344 -26.44 6.77 -13.02
N GLU A 345 -26.73 7.80 -13.85
CA GLU A 345 -25.96 9.06 -13.90
C GLU A 345 -26.20 10.00 -12.71
#